data_AF-A0A3D9N0T9-F1
#
_entry.id   AF-A0A3D9N0T9-F1
#
_cell.length_a   1.000
_cell.length_b   1.000
_cell.length_c   1.000
_cell.angle_alpha   90.00
_cell.angle_beta   90.00
_cell.angle_gamma   90.00
#
_symmetry.space_group_name_H-M   'P 1'
#
loop_
_entity.id
_entity.type
_entity.pdbx_description
1 polymer ?
#
loop_
_entity_poly.entity_id
_entity_poly.type
_entity_poly.pdbx_seq_one_letter_code
_entity_poly.pdbx_strand_id
1 'polypeptide(L)' 'MKNSLGFVGFIAIIFLTFGITYLDFDNLSFGYNYKAYAMLIIGVVLFGFVLYGFKKSSKK' A
#
# COMPACT_ATOMS: atom_id res chain seq x y z
N MET A 1 -10.17 12.17 -14.66
CA MET A 1 -9.42 10.93 -14.31
C MET A 1 -8.04 11.18 -13.68
N LYS A 2 -7.44 12.38 -13.70
CA LYS A 2 -6.14 12.63 -13.02
C LYS A 2 -6.22 12.56 -11.47
N ASN A 3 -7.34 12.96 -10.88
CA ASN A 3 -7.46 13.05 -9.41
C ASN A 3 -7.61 11.70 -8.70
N SER A 4 -8.18 10.68 -9.38
CA SER A 4 -8.43 9.39 -8.74
C SER A 4 -7.15 8.58 -8.54
N LEU A 5 -6.20 8.63 -9.47
CA LEU A 5 -4.93 7.91 -9.34
C LEU A 5 -4.07 8.51 -8.20
N GLY A 6 -4.08 9.85 -8.06
CA GLY A 6 -3.42 10.54 -6.96
C GLY A 6 -4.03 10.17 -5.60
N PHE A 7 -5.36 10.13 -5.51
CA PHE A 7 -6.05 9.71 -4.29
C PHE A 7 -5.75 8.25 -3.92
N VAL A 8 -5.81 7.31 -4.88
CA VAL A 8 -5.46 5.90 -4.64
C VAL A 8 -4.00 5.77 -4.20
N GLY A 9 -3.07 6.55 -4.79
CA GLY A 9 -1.67 6.60 -4.36
C GLY A 9 -1.50 7.10 -2.92
N PHE A 10 -2.25 8.13 -2.54
CA PHE A 10 -2.25 8.64 -1.17
C PHE A 10 -2.75 7.59 -0.16
N ILE A 11 -3.86 6.91 -0.46
CA ILE A 11 -4.37 5.82 0.38
C ILE A 11 -3.35 4.67 0.47
N ALA A 12 -2.71 4.30 -0.64
CA ALA A 12 -1.67 3.27 -0.65
C ALA A 12 -0.53 3.60 0.33
N ILE A 13 -0.04 4.85 0.30
CA ILE A 13 1.01 5.33 1.22
C ILE A 13 0.54 5.25 2.66
N ILE A 14 -0.68 5.69 2.98
CA ILE A 14 -1.25 5.60 4.33
C ILE A 14 -1.22 4.15 4.84
N PHE A 15 -1.72 3.20 4.05
CA PHE A 15 -1.76 1.79 4.42
C PHE A 15 -0.36 1.20 4.62
N LEU A 16 0.60 1.56 3.78
CA LEU A 16 1.99 1.15 3.95
C LEU A 16 2.60 1.74 5.23
N THR A 17 2.43 3.04 5.47
CA THR A 17 2.97 3.70 6.66
C THR A 17 2.39 3.08 7.93
N PHE A 18 1.07 2.96 8.05
CA PHE A 18 0.46 2.34 9.23
C PHE A 18 0.79 0.85 9.33
N GLY A 19 0.83 0.13 8.22
CA GLY A 19 1.24 -1.28 8.20
C GLY A 19 2.64 -1.49 8.76
N ILE A 20 3.59 -0.62 8.41
CA ILE A 20 4.96 -0.64 8.95
C ILE A 20 4.95 -0.24 10.44
N THR A 21 4.27 0.85 10.80
CA THR A 21 4.24 1.36 12.17
C THR A 21 3.62 0.38 13.16
N TYR A 22 2.60 -0.38 12.74
CA TYR A 22 1.93 -1.38 13.58
C TYR A 22 2.60 -2.76 13.53
N LEU A 23 3.63 -2.95 12.69
CA LEU A 23 4.35 -4.19 12.64
C LEU A 23 5.23 -4.31 13.88
N ASP A 24 5.03 -5.37 14.65
CA ASP A 24 5.92 -5.76 15.74
C ASP A 24 7.16 -6.42 15.14
N PHE A 25 8.25 -5.66 15.08
CA PHE A 25 9.53 -6.13 14.58
C PHE A 25 10.26 -7.06 15.55
N ASP A 26 9.92 -7.04 16.84
CA ASP A 26 10.50 -7.92 17.86
C ASP A 26 9.86 -9.31 17.81
N ASN A 27 8.59 -9.40 17.36
CA ASN A 27 7.90 -10.66 17.15
C ASN A 27 7.08 -10.67 15.85
N LEU A 28 7.67 -11.19 14.77
CA LEU A 28 7.05 -11.29 13.44
C LEU A 28 6.04 -12.44 13.27
N SER A 29 5.58 -13.06 14.35
CA SER A 29 4.57 -14.12 14.25
C SER A 29 3.26 -13.56 13.67
N PHE A 30 2.67 -14.31 12.72
CA PHE A 30 1.47 -13.89 12.01
C PHE A 30 0.28 -13.62 12.95
N GLY A 31 0.14 -14.40 14.02
CA GLY A 31 -0.96 -14.23 14.97
C GLY A 31 -0.98 -12.86 15.64
N TYR A 32 0.20 -12.28 15.89
CA TYR A 32 0.34 -10.97 16.53
C TYR A 32 0.27 -9.82 15.52
N ASN A 33 0.63 -10.09 14.26
CA ASN A 33 0.81 -9.06 13.22
C ASN A 33 -0.20 -9.11 12.09
N TYR A 34 -1.24 -9.95 12.17
CA TYR A 34 -2.18 -10.17 11.07
C TYR A 34 -2.79 -8.86 10.52
N LYS A 35 -3.05 -7.88 11.40
CA LYS A 35 -3.56 -6.55 11.00
C LYS A 35 -2.51 -5.76 10.22
N ALA A 36 -1.28 -5.69 10.73
CA ALA A 36 -0.18 -5.01 10.07
C ALA A 36 0.10 -5.63 8.70
N TYR A 37 0.13 -6.97 8.61
CA TYR A 37 0.28 -7.67 7.34
C TYR A 37 -0.86 -7.40 6.36
N ALA A 38 -2.12 -7.40 6.81
CA ALA A 38 -3.25 -7.05 5.96
C ALA A 38 -3.11 -5.62 5.41
N MET A 39 -2.71 -4.66 6.25
CA MET A 39 -2.48 -3.27 5.83
C MET A 39 -1.34 -3.16 4.82
N LEU A 40 -0.21 -3.84 5.06
CA LEU A 40 0.93 -3.89 4.16
C LEU A 40 0.54 -4.48 2.80
N ILE A 41 -0.17 -5.60 2.78
CA ILE A 41 -0.62 -6.25 1.54
C ILE A 41 -1.53 -5.31 0.75
N ILE A 42 -2.52 -4.69 1.40
CA ILE A 42 -3.42 -3.72 0.74
C ILE A 42 -2.63 -2.55 0.17
N GLY A 43 -1.71 -1.98 0.96
CA GLY A 43 -0.85 -0.88 0.55
C GLY A 43 0.00 -1.22 -0.68
N VAL A 44 0.66 -2.39 -0.68
CA VAL A 44 1.49 -2.86 -1.81
C VAL A 44 0.64 -3.05 -3.07
N VAL A 45 -0.54 -3.67 -2.95
CA VAL A 45 -1.44 -3.90 -4.09
C VAL A 45 -1.91 -2.57 -4.71
N LEU A 46 -2.36 -1.62 -3.87
CA LEU A 46 -2.81 -0.31 -4.34
C LEU A 46 -1.64 0.47 -4.97
N PHE A 47 -0.45 0.42 -4.37
CA PHE A 47 0.73 1.08 -4.92
C PHE A 47 1.12 0.49 -6.27
N GLY A 48 1.11 -0.85 -6.41
CA GLY A 48 1.34 -1.53 -7.67
C GLY A 48 0.34 -1.14 -8.76
N PHE A 49 -0.95 -1.00 -8.41
CA PHE A 49 -1.99 -0.52 -9.32
C PHE A 49 -1.70 0.91 -9.80
N VAL A 50 -1.28 1.79 -8.90
CA VAL A 50 -0.92 3.18 -9.21
C VAL A 50 0.29 3.24 -10.16
N LEU A 51 1.34 2.46 -9.88
CA LEU A 51 2.52 2.37 -10.75
C LEU A 51 2.16 1.85 -12.15
N TYR A 52 1.32 0.82 -12.24
CA TYR A 52 0.82 0.31 -13.51
C TYR A 52 0.04 1.38 -14.28
N GLY A 53 -0.85 2.11 -13.60
CA GLY A 53 -1.61 3.21 -14.17
C GLY A 53 -0.72 4.33 -14.73
N PHE A 54 0.30 4.74 -13.97
CA PHE A 54 1.27 5.73 -14.43
C PHE A 54 2.06 5.25 -15.65
N LYS A 55 2.55 4.01 -15.65
CA LYS A 55 3.27 3.43 -16.79
C LYS A 55 2.42 3.40 -18.05
N LYS A 56 1.12 3.08 -17.94
CA LYS A 56 0.19 3.12 -19.07
C LYS A 56 -0.05 4.54 -19.59
N SER A 57 -0.15 5.52 -18.69
CA SER A 57 -0.33 6.93 -19.07
C SER A 57 0.91 7.53 -19.73
N SER A 58 2.11 7.06 -19.38
CA SER A 58 3.38 7.55 -19.98
C SER A 58 3.67 6.96 -21.36
N LYS A 59 3.00 5.88 -21.76
CA LYS A 59 3.15 5.24 -23.09
C LYS A 59 2.13 5.74 -24.12
N LYS A 60 1.20 6.61 -23.72
CA LYS A 60 0.28 7.31 -24.61
C LYS A 60 0.85 8.68 -24.93
#